data_AF-A0A2V1D7F0-F1
#
_entry.id   AF-A0A2V1D7F0-F1
#
_cell.length_a   1.000
_cell.length_b   1.000
_cell.length_c   1.000
_cell.angle_alpha   90.00
_cell.angle_beta   90.00
_cell.angle_gamma   90.00
#
_symmetry.space_group_name_H-M   'P 1'
#
loop_
_entity.id
_entity.type
_entity.pdbx_description
1 polymer ?
#
loop_
_entity_poly.entity_id
_entity_poly.type
_entity_poly.pdbx_seq_one_letter_code
_entity_poly.pdbx_strand_id
1 'polypeptide(L)'
;MRFTITAFFALAAVSTAQLTVNLAGARSVGAGDGSQFITGGCVSGADCSSGCCADLSGVGICSGEAAQFQAGKNGCGFNDPNAQATIAAAKAQVQKQGFKRAVRKA
;
A
#
# COMPACT_ATOMS: atom_id res chain seq x y z
N MET A 1 -46.85 3.20 -13.90
CA MET A 1 -45.45 3.35 -13.45
C MET A 1 -44.67 2.09 -13.83
N ARG A 2 -43.95 2.12 -14.96
CA ARG A 2 -43.00 1.07 -15.36
C ARG A 2 -41.61 1.67 -15.24
N PHE A 3 -41.13 1.76 -14.00
CA PHE A 3 -39.75 2.16 -13.76
C PHE A 3 -38.85 0.94 -13.96
N THR A 4 -38.02 1.05 -14.98
CA THR A 4 -37.01 0.13 -15.49
C THR A 4 -36.15 -0.50 -14.39
N ILE A 5 -36.44 -1.76 -14.07
CA ILE A 5 -35.66 -2.64 -13.17
C ILE A 5 -34.20 -2.80 -13.67
N THR A 6 -33.95 -2.57 -14.97
CA THR A 6 -32.63 -2.62 -15.59
C THR A 6 -31.67 -1.51 -15.15
N ALA A 7 -32.16 -0.38 -14.62
CA ALA A 7 -31.30 0.71 -14.18
C ALA A 7 -30.59 0.42 -12.84
N PHE A 8 -31.15 -0.43 -11.99
CA PHE A 8 -30.58 -0.76 -10.68
C PHE A 8 -29.36 -1.70 -10.77
N PHE A 9 -29.31 -2.58 -11.77
CA PHE A 9 -28.17 -3.49 -11.95
C PHE A 9 -26.91 -2.77 -12.45
N ALA A 10 -27.06 -1.67 -13.20
CA ALA A 10 -25.92 -0.89 -13.69
C ALA A 10 -25.24 -0.07 -12.57
N LEU A 11 -25.96 0.31 -11.51
CA LEU A 11 -25.43 1.12 -10.41
C LEU A 11 -24.65 0.31 -9.35
N ALA A 12 -24.79 -1.02 -9.34
CA ALA A 12 -24.15 -1.89 -8.36
C ALA A 12 -22.66 -2.16 -8.63
N ALA A 13 -22.16 -1.83 -9.82
CA ALA A 13 -20.80 -2.18 -10.26
C ALA A 13 -19.67 -1.25 -9.77
N VAL A 14 -19.96 -0.21 -8.97
CA VAL A 14 -18.98 0.85 -8.60
C VAL A 14 -18.40 0.69 -7.18
N SER A 15 -18.80 -0.32 -6.40
CA SER A 15 -18.71 -0.25 -4.92
C SER A 15 -17.48 -0.84 -4.23
N THR A 16 -16.40 -1.25 -4.92
CA THR A 16 -15.21 -1.80 -4.23
C THR A 16 -13.95 -1.00 -4.55
N ALA A 17 -13.83 0.19 -3.97
CA ALA A 17 -12.54 0.87 -3.85
C ALA A 17 -11.66 0.09 -2.87
N GLN A 18 -11.04 -1.01 -3.33
CA GLN A 18 -10.09 -1.78 -2.54
C GLN A 18 -8.82 -0.95 -2.40
N LEU A 19 -8.45 -0.66 -1.15
CA LEU A 19 -7.15 -0.08 -0.85
C LEU A 19 -6.08 -1.07 -1.32
N THR A 20 -5.08 -0.58 -2.06
CA THR A 20 -3.95 -1.38 -2.54
C THR A 20 -2.65 -0.66 -2.23
N VAL A 21 -1.55 -1.42 -2.15
CA VAL A 21 -0.22 -0.87 -1.87
C VAL A 21 0.25 -0.04 -3.05
N ASN A 22 0.61 1.21 -2.79
CA ASN A 22 1.25 2.08 -3.77
C ASN A 22 2.69 1.63 -4.01
N LEU A 23 2.96 1.23 -5.25
CA LEU A 23 4.25 0.66 -5.64
C LEU A 23 5.32 1.72 -5.93
N ALA A 24 5.00 3.02 -5.99
CA ALA A 24 5.99 4.07 -6.25
C ALA A 24 7.13 4.09 -5.20
N GLY A 25 6.81 3.71 -3.95
CA GLY A 25 7.77 3.57 -2.85
C GLY A 25 8.44 2.19 -2.76
N ALA A 26 8.31 1.30 -3.75
CA ALA A 26 8.81 -0.07 -3.65
C ALA A 26 10.32 -0.16 -3.31
N ARG A 27 11.12 0.83 -3.71
CA ARG A 27 12.57 0.89 -3.40
C ARG A 27 12.91 1.02 -1.91
N SER A 28 11.95 1.48 -1.12
CA SER A 28 12.13 1.87 0.28
C SER A 28 11.42 0.92 1.26
N VAL A 29 10.78 -0.13 0.75
CA VAL A 29 10.20 -1.20 1.57
C VAL A 29 11.30 -1.96 2.31
N GLY A 30 11.21 -2.03 3.64
CA GLY A 30 12.22 -2.65 4.50
C GLY A 30 13.49 -1.84 4.72
N ALA A 31 13.50 -0.55 4.39
CA ALA A 31 14.63 0.33 4.67
C ALA A 31 14.73 0.72 6.16
N GLY A 32 13.60 0.69 6.89
CA GLY A 32 13.56 1.01 8.31
C GLY A 32 13.96 2.45 8.68
N ASP A 33 13.91 3.38 7.71
CA ASP A 33 14.35 4.76 7.85
C ASP A 33 13.20 5.78 7.73
N GLY A 34 11.94 5.31 7.79
CA GLY A 34 10.75 6.14 7.65
C GLY A 34 10.51 6.69 6.24
N SER A 35 11.20 6.20 5.20
CA SER A 35 11.09 6.76 3.84
C SER A 35 9.79 6.41 3.10
N GLN A 36 8.96 5.52 3.64
CA GLN A 36 7.65 5.19 3.08
C GLN A 36 6.58 6.18 3.51
N PHE A 37 5.76 6.61 2.55
CA PHE A 37 4.59 7.45 2.78
C PHE A 37 3.31 6.64 2.90
N ILE A 38 2.23 7.29 3.33
CA ILE A 38 0.88 6.72 3.40
C ILE A 38 0.55 6.00 2.09
N THR A 39 -0.06 4.82 2.19
CA THR A 39 -0.33 3.84 1.11
C THR A 39 0.87 3.07 0.57
N GLY A 40 2.11 3.47 0.90
CA GLY A 40 3.31 2.70 0.57
C GLY A 40 3.35 1.35 1.30
N GLY A 41 4.06 0.37 0.74
CA GLY A 41 4.24 -0.93 1.37
C GLY A 41 5.20 -0.85 2.56
N CYS A 42 5.02 -1.68 3.57
CA CYS A 42 5.92 -1.75 4.73
C CYS A 42 6.02 -3.17 5.26
N VAL A 43 7.15 -3.50 5.88
CA VAL A 43 7.33 -4.74 6.65
C VAL A 43 7.31 -4.49 8.16
N SER A 44 7.48 -3.23 8.58
CA SER A 44 7.33 -2.78 9.97
C SER A 44 7.01 -1.29 10.04
N GLY A 45 6.61 -0.80 11.22
CA GLY A 45 6.39 0.63 11.46
C GLY A 45 7.59 1.52 11.15
N ALA A 46 8.82 0.97 11.23
CA ALA A 46 10.06 1.70 10.95
C ALA A 46 10.18 2.12 9.47
N ASP A 47 9.49 1.46 8.55
CA ASP A 47 9.50 1.87 7.14
C ASP A 47 8.70 3.16 6.91
N CYS A 48 7.68 3.43 7.72
CA CYS A 48 6.70 4.47 7.48
C CYS A 48 7.08 5.79 8.17
N SER A 49 7.03 6.90 7.44
CA SER A 49 7.20 8.25 8.01
C SER A 49 6.17 8.55 9.11
N SER A 50 5.01 7.91 9.06
CA SER A 50 3.96 8.01 10.09
C SER A 50 4.18 7.12 11.31
N GLY A 51 5.21 6.26 11.32
CA GLY A 51 5.43 5.23 12.35
C GLY A 51 4.39 4.09 12.33
N CYS A 52 3.39 4.14 11.45
CA CYS A 52 2.29 3.19 11.43
C CYS A 52 2.31 2.36 10.14
N CYS A 53 2.81 1.12 10.28
CA CYS A 53 2.56 0.05 9.32
C CYS A 53 1.30 -0.70 9.74
N ALA A 54 0.23 -0.55 8.95
CA ALA A 54 -1.06 -1.16 9.23
C ALA A 54 -1.25 -2.46 8.47
N ASP A 55 -1.92 -3.43 9.10
CA ASP A 55 -2.29 -4.68 8.44
C ASP A 55 -3.47 -4.45 7.50
N LEU A 56 -3.31 -4.83 6.24
CA LEU A 56 -4.36 -4.87 5.23
C LEU A 56 -4.46 -6.30 4.69
N SER A 57 -5.17 -7.16 5.43
CA SER A 57 -5.38 -8.57 5.05
C SER A 57 -4.08 -9.36 4.87
N GLY A 58 -3.12 -9.19 5.78
CA GLY A 58 -1.82 -9.86 5.80
C GLY A 58 -0.72 -9.12 5.03
N VAL A 59 -1.00 -7.95 4.48
CA VAL A 59 -0.02 -7.10 3.78
C VAL A 59 0.14 -5.78 4.53
N GLY A 60 1.38 -5.39 4.79
CA GLY A 60 1.70 -4.13 5.45
C GLY A 60 1.53 -2.92 4.53
N ILE A 61 0.75 -1.95 4.98
CA ILE A 61 0.56 -0.67 4.30
C ILE A 61 0.77 0.50 5.27
N CYS A 62 1.59 1.46 4.89
CA CYS A 62 1.79 2.66 5.68
C CYS A 62 0.47 3.44 5.79
N SER A 63 0.08 3.75 7.01
CA SER A 63 -1.18 4.44 7.32
C SER A 63 -0.91 5.62 8.24
N GLY A 64 -1.83 6.60 8.26
CA GLY A 64 -1.87 7.58 9.33
C GLY A 64 -2.44 6.90 10.58
N GLU A 65 -2.01 7.32 11.76
CA GLU A 65 -2.50 6.77 13.03
C GLU A 65 -4.03 6.90 13.16
N ALA A 66 -4.58 8.06 12.75
CA ALA A 66 -6.03 8.30 12.72
C ALA A 66 -6.80 7.43 11.71
N ALA A 67 -6.10 6.82 10.75
CA ALA A 67 -6.69 6.02 9.68
C ALA A 67 -6.35 4.52 9.79
N GLN A 68 -5.74 4.08 10.90
CA GLN A 68 -5.22 2.73 11.04
C GLN A 68 -6.29 1.62 10.99
N PHE A 69 -7.56 1.94 11.24
CA PHE A 69 -8.70 1.01 11.15
C PHE A 69 -9.66 1.33 9.99
N GLN A 70 -9.30 2.27 9.11
CA GLN A 70 -10.14 2.67 7.99
C GLN A 70 -9.84 1.84 6.74
N ALA A 71 -10.79 1.76 5.80
CA ALA A 71 -10.62 1.11 4.51
C ALA A 71 -10.11 -0.34 4.56
N GLY A 72 -10.59 -1.11 5.56
CA GLY A 72 -10.27 -2.53 5.71
C GLY A 72 -8.92 -2.82 6.39
N LYS A 73 -8.28 -1.81 7.00
CA LYS A 73 -7.07 -2.00 7.80
C LYS A 73 -7.39 -2.48 9.22
N ASN A 74 -6.48 -3.24 9.82
CA ASN A 74 -6.64 -3.86 11.14
C ASN A 74 -5.74 -3.24 12.22
N GLY A 75 -5.33 -1.98 12.06
CA GLY A 75 -4.51 -1.24 13.04
C GLY A 75 -3.02 -1.22 12.73
N CYS A 76 -2.30 -0.30 13.39
CA CYS A 76 -0.84 -0.18 13.29
C CYS A 76 -0.12 -1.31 14.04
N GLY A 77 1.16 -1.52 13.72
CA GLY A 77 2.01 -2.51 14.41
C GLY A 77 2.13 -3.82 13.66
N PHE A 78 1.75 -3.85 12.38
CA PHE A 78 2.05 -4.97 11.50
C PHE A 78 3.57 -5.17 11.42
N ASN A 79 4.01 -6.38 11.75
CA ASN A 79 5.35 -6.86 11.52
C ASN A 79 5.24 -8.07 10.60
N ASP A 80 5.77 -7.94 9.40
CA ASP A 80 5.61 -8.94 8.35
C ASP A 80 6.35 -10.24 8.72
N PRO A 81 5.65 -11.38 8.91
CA PRO A 81 6.30 -12.66 9.17
C PRO A 81 7.14 -13.15 7.99
N ASN A 82 6.92 -12.61 6.78
CA ASN A 82 7.63 -12.93 5.54
C ASN A 82 8.41 -11.71 5.00
N ALA A 83 8.89 -10.83 5.88
CA ALA A 83 9.54 -9.56 5.50
C ALA A 83 10.59 -9.70 4.39
N GLN A 84 11.43 -10.73 4.42
CA GLN A 84 12.46 -10.95 3.39
C GLN A 84 11.86 -11.19 2.01
N ALA A 85 10.75 -11.94 1.92
CA ALA A 85 10.06 -12.20 0.67
C ALA A 85 9.38 -10.92 0.14
N THR A 86 8.76 -10.14 1.02
CA THR A 86 8.14 -8.85 0.68
C THR A 86 9.17 -7.85 0.17
N ILE A 87 10.32 -7.74 0.82
CA ILE A 87 11.43 -6.89 0.37
C ILE A 87 11.95 -7.35 -1.00
N ALA A 88 12.08 -8.66 -1.23
CA ALA A 88 12.50 -9.20 -2.52
C ALA A 88 11.49 -8.87 -3.63
N ALA A 89 10.18 -9.02 -3.36
CA ALA A 89 9.12 -8.64 -4.28
C ALA A 89 9.13 -7.13 -4.59
N ALA A 90 9.38 -6.30 -3.58
CA ALA A 90 9.50 -4.85 -3.76
C ALA A 90 10.72 -4.48 -4.64
N LYS A 91 11.86 -5.14 -4.46
CA LYS A 91 13.02 -4.99 -5.34
C LYS A 91 12.73 -5.41 -6.78
N ALA A 92 12.03 -6.53 -6.98
CA ALA A 92 11.59 -6.96 -8.30
C ALA A 92 10.62 -5.94 -8.94
N GLN A 93 9.76 -5.31 -8.13
CA GLN A 93 8.89 -4.25 -8.61
C GLN A 93 9.66 -3.00 -9.07
N VAL A 94 10.73 -2.62 -8.36
CA VAL A 94 11.61 -1.52 -8.80
C VAL A 94 12.23 -1.81 -10.17
N GLN A 95 12.65 -3.06 -10.42
CA GLN A 95 13.18 -3.47 -11.72
C GLN A 95 12.13 -3.33 -12.83
N LYS A 96 10.88 -3.74 -12.57
CA LYS A 96 9.76 -3.60 -13.51
C LYS A 96 9.40 -2.15 -13.80
N GLN A 97 9.56 -1.26 -12.82
CA GLN A 97 9.30 0.17 -12.97
C GLN A 97 10.32 0.88 -13.88
N GLY A 98 11.41 0.23 -14.24
CA GLY A 98 12.32 0.72 -15.28
C GLY A 98 12.99 2.06 -14.93
N PHE A 99 13.11 2.39 -13.64
CA PHE A 99 13.79 3.61 -13.18
C PHE A 99 15.26 3.56 -13.59
N LYS A 100 15.58 4.06 -14.79
CA LYS A 100 16.95 4.38 -15.17
C LYS A 100 17.39 5.52 -14.26
N ARG A 101 18.44 5.28 -13.47
CA ARG A 101 19.03 6.28 -12.58
C ARG A 101 19.52 7.44 -13.47
N ALA A 102 18.72 8.48 -13.62
CA ALA A 102 19.14 9.69 -14.30
C ALA A 102 20.16 10.37 -13.39
N VAL A 103 21.45 10.15 -13.67
CA VAL A 103 22.52 10.91 -13.03
C VAL A 103 22.37 12.34 -13.54
N ARG A 104 21.70 13.21 -12.77
CA ARG A 104 21.80 14.64 -13.02
C ARG A 104 23.24 15.02 -12.70
N LYS A 105 24.02 15.32 -13.74
CA LYS A 105 25.28 16.05 -13.55
C LYS A 105 24.91 17.39 -12.91
N ALA A 106 25.52 17.67 -11.76
CA ALA A 106 25.47 18.98 -11.11
C ALA A 106 26.12 20.03 -12.01
#